data_AF-A0AA97ENI6-F1
#
_entry.id   AF-A0AA97ENI6-F1
#
_cell.length_a   1.000
_cell.length_b   1.000
_cell.length_c   1.000
_cell.angle_alpha   90.00
_cell.angle_beta   90.00
_cell.angle_gamma   90.00
#
_symmetry.space_group_name_H-M   'P 1'
#
loop_
_entity.id
_entity.type
_entity.pdbx_description
1 polymer ?
#
loop_
_entity_poly.entity_id
_entity_poly.type
_entity_poly.pdbx_seq_one_letter_code
_entity_poly.pdbx_strand_id
1 'polypeptide(L)'
;MFACDSNDNVIPDPDNLLIGSWVEPNYSEEQTVFKRAAALPDNGPGIMFKANGGFVERSSGWCGTPPLVYSDYNGNWVLENTLVTIAQEFYPINYAWRIVSVSETELIVKRELTEQEKDHQKLMDLYNEIYILSIGESCTNADNWLFTAYGAKACGGPQGYIAYSNQIDTDAFLQKVEAYNEAENAYNIKWDIVSTCDVPKQPKGVTCQNGVPMLIY
;
A
#
# COMPACT_ATOMS: atom_id res chain seq x y z
N MET A 1 -40.14 -3.15 39.00
CA MET A 1 -40.19 -2.63 37.62
C MET A 1 -38.84 -3.00 37.02
N PHE A 2 -38.80 -4.11 36.28
CA PHE A 2 -37.54 -4.68 35.78
C PHE A 2 -37.00 -3.81 34.65
N ALA A 3 -35.72 -3.47 34.75
CA ALA A 3 -34.93 -2.84 33.70
C ALA A 3 -34.67 -3.86 32.58
N CYS A 4 -34.87 -3.45 31.34
CA CYS A 4 -34.25 -4.06 30.17
C CYS A 4 -33.67 -2.91 29.36
N ASP A 5 -32.38 -2.65 29.59
CA ASP A 5 -31.54 -1.95 28.63
C ASP A 5 -31.06 -3.04 27.66
N SER A 6 -31.90 -3.37 26.67
CA SER A 6 -31.50 -4.29 25.61
C SER A 6 -30.65 -3.52 24.60
N ASN A 7 -29.35 -3.40 24.89
CA ASN A 7 -28.31 -3.36 23.88
C ASN A 7 -28.25 -4.73 23.15
N ASP A 8 -29.39 -5.18 22.63
CA ASP A 8 -29.47 -6.38 21.83
C ASP A 8 -28.82 -6.04 20.50
N ASN A 9 -27.56 -6.44 20.34
CA ASN A 9 -26.90 -6.55 19.04
C ASN A 9 -27.68 -7.59 18.22
N VAL A 10 -28.82 -7.18 17.66
CA VAL A 10 -29.63 -8.02 16.77
C VAL A 10 -28.75 -8.38 15.58
N ILE A 11 -28.48 -9.67 15.42
CA ILE A 11 -27.74 -10.19 14.28
C ILE A 11 -28.64 -10.02 13.04
N PRO A 12 -28.25 -9.18 12.06
CA PRO A 12 -29.13 -8.89 10.92
C PRO A 12 -29.39 -10.11 10.03
N ASP A 13 -28.40 -11.01 9.97
CA ASP A 13 -28.47 -12.27 9.22
C ASP A 13 -27.73 -13.37 10.02
N PRO A 14 -28.47 -14.28 10.69
CA PRO A 14 -27.87 -15.37 11.46
C PRO A 14 -27.10 -16.39 10.61
N ASP A 15 -27.44 -16.51 9.31
CA ASP A 15 -26.78 -17.44 8.39
C ASP A 15 -25.50 -16.84 7.79
N ASN A 16 -25.34 -15.52 7.88
CA ASN A 16 -24.13 -14.80 7.49
C ASN A 16 -23.74 -13.72 8.50
N LEU A 17 -22.97 -14.13 9.52
CA LEU A 17 -22.48 -13.26 10.58
C LEU A 17 -21.67 -12.06 10.09
N LEU A 18 -21.14 -12.06 8.85
CA LEU A 18 -20.41 -10.90 8.33
C LEU A 18 -21.32 -9.67 8.16
N ILE A 19 -22.61 -9.88 7.88
CA ILE A 19 -23.58 -8.81 7.65
C ILE A 19 -23.83 -8.05 8.95
N GLY A 20 -23.84 -6.71 8.85
CA GLY A 20 -24.03 -5.81 9.98
C GLY A 20 -22.91 -4.78 10.12
N SER A 21 -22.94 -4.05 11.24
CA SER A 21 -21.97 -2.99 11.54
C SER A 21 -20.85 -3.48 12.45
N TRP A 22 -19.63 -3.05 12.10
CA TRP A 22 -18.38 -3.42 12.75
C TRP A 22 -17.61 -2.13 13.05
N VAL A 23 -17.30 -1.88 14.32
CA VAL A 23 -16.87 -0.57 14.83
C VAL A 23 -15.63 -0.72 15.70
N GLU A 24 -15.07 0.43 16.12
CA GLU A 24 -13.90 0.48 17.01
C GLU A 24 -12.73 -0.37 16.49
N PRO A 25 -12.29 -0.20 15.23
CA PRO A 25 -11.18 -0.96 14.67
C PRO A 25 -9.93 -0.81 15.54
N ASN A 26 -9.40 -1.93 16.00
CA ASN A 26 -8.10 -2.03 16.64
C ASN A 26 -7.08 -2.54 15.61
N TYR A 27 -6.15 -1.67 15.23
CA TYR A 27 -5.14 -1.95 14.21
C TYR A 27 -3.87 -2.51 14.85
N SER A 28 -3.46 -3.70 14.40
CA SER A 28 -2.13 -4.27 14.64
C SER A 28 -1.36 -4.38 13.32
N GLU A 29 -0.06 -4.70 13.36
CA GLU A 29 0.77 -4.85 12.15
C GLU A 29 0.25 -5.93 11.19
N GLU A 30 -0.48 -6.95 11.68
CA GLU A 30 -0.95 -8.06 10.85
C GLU A 30 -2.47 -8.14 10.65
N GLN A 31 -3.25 -7.64 11.61
CA GLN A 31 -4.70 -7.85 11.67
C GLN A 31 -5.43 -6.58 12.13
N THR A 32 -6.67 -6.45 11.68
CA THR A 32 -7.63 -5.47 12.21
C THR A 32 -8.76 -6.22 12.90
N VAL A 33 -9.03 -5.84 14.15
CA VAL A 33 -10.11 -6.39 14.96
C VAL A 33 -11.22 -5.36 15.07
N PHE A 34 -12.44 -5.72 14.70
CA PHE A 34 -13.63 -4.91 14.87
C PHE A 34 -14.59 -5.53 15.88
N LYS A 35 -15.39 -4.68 16.54
CA LYS A 35 -16.49 -5.12 17.40
C LYS A 35 -17.82 -4.97 16.69
N ARG A 36 -18.74 -5.90 16.89
CA ARG A 36 -20.11 -5.76 16.38
C ARG A 36 -20.83 -4.61 17.09
N ALA A 37 -21.61 -3.86 16.32
CA ALA A 37 -22.57 -2.89 16.84
C ALA A 37 -23.89 -2.96 16.06
N ALA A 38 -24.96 -2.44 16.66
CA ALA A 38 -26.26 -2.33 15.99
C ALA A 38 -26.25 -1.35 14.79
N ALA A 39 -25.36 -0.34 14.81
CA ALA A 39 -25.19 0.65 13.75
C ALA A 39 -23.77 1.26 13.76
N LEU A 40 -23.42 1.97 12.68
CA LEU A 40 -22.19 2.76 12.63
C LEU A 40 -22.27 3.97 13.58
N PRO A 41 -21.21 4.31 14.34
CA PRO A 41 -21.21 5.41 15.28
C PRO A 41 -21.16 6.76 14.56
N ASP A 42 -21.85 7.79 15.07
CA ASP A 42 -21.83 9.12 14.44
C ASP A 42 -20.43 9.77 14.46
N ASN A 43 -19.66 9.51 15.52
CA ASN A 43 -18.35 10.10 15.78
C ASN A 43 -17.27 9.03 15.97
N GLY A 44 -17.13 8.12 15.03
CA GLY A 44 -16.10 7.09 15.08
C GLY A 44 -15.96 6.30 13.79
N PRO A 45 -14.85 5.58 13.61
CA PRO A 45 -14.66 4.73 12.45
C PRO A 45 -15.44 3.41 12.58
N GLY A 46 -15.84 2.87 11.43
CA GLY A 46 -16.50 1.57 11.34
C GLY A 46 -16.84 1.20 9.90
N ILE A 47 -17.24 -0.05 9.70
CA ILE A 47 -17.62 -0.60 8.41
C ILE A 47 -18.97 -1.33 8.53
N MET A 48 -19.71 -1.40 7.43
CA MET A 48 -20.98 -2.10 7.38
C MET A 48 -21.10 -2.92 6.09
N PHE A 49 -21.32 -4.22 6.25
CA PHE A 49 -21.65 -5.15 5.17
C PHE A 49 -23.17 -5.30 5.09
N LYS A 50 -23.77 -4.95 3.95
CA LYS A 50 -25.21 -5.10 3.69
C LYS A 50 -25.47 -6.40 2.94
N ALA A 51 -26.61 -7.05 3.23
CA ALA A 51 -27.02 -8.31 2.60
C ALA A 51 -27.16 -8.23 1.06
N ASN A 52 -27.43 -7.04 0.52
CA ASN A 52 -27.54 -6.81 -0.92
C ASN A 52 -26.19 -6.57 -1.63
N GLY A 53 -25.06 -6.82 -0.96
CA GLY A 53 -23.71 -6.57 -1.48
C GLY A 53 -23.23 -5.12 -1.32
N GLY A 54 -24.04 -4.23 -0.74
CA GLY A 54 -23.61 -2.85 -0.45
C GLY A 54 -22.63 -2.79 0.73
N PHE A 55 -21.66 -1.89 0.64
CA PHE A 55 -20.64 -1.64 1.66
C PHE A 55 -20.65 -0.17 2.08
N VAL A 56 -20.40 0.10 3.36
CA VAL A 56 -20.20 1.46 3.88
C VAL A 56 -18.99 1.45 4.79
N GLU A 57 -18.04 2.33 4.54
CA GLU A 57 -16.94 2.66 5.46
C GLU A 57 -17.17 4.06 6.03
N ARG A 58 -17.21 4.18 7.35
CA ARG A 58 -17.19 5.46 8.04
C ARG A 58 -15.78 5.77 8.49
N SER A 59 -15.23 6.88 8.02
CA SER A 59 -13.87 7.30 8.34
C SER A 59 -13.76 8.83 8.34
N SER A 60 -12.78 9.37 9.06
CA SER A 60 -12.43 10.80 8.99
C SER A 60 -11.49 11.14 7.83
N GLY A 61 -11.10 10.13 7.03
CA GLY A 61 -10.12 10.28 5.96
C GLY A 61 -8.74 10.69 6.48
N TRP A 62 -7.89 11.15 5.55
CA TRP A 62 -6.47 11.43 5.80
C TRP A 62 -6.17 12.88 6.27
N CYS A 63 -7.15 13.79 6.22
CA CYS A 63 -6.90 15.21 6.49
C CYS A 63 -7.87 15.76 7.54
N GLY A 64 -7.37 16.04 8.75
CA GLY A 64 -8.14 16.76 9.76
C GLY A 64 -7.34 17.21 10.97
N THR A 65 -7.03 18.51 11.03
CA THR A 65 -6.90 19.20 12.33
C THR A 65 -8.27 19.21 13.02
N PRO A 66 -8.33 18.98 14.34
CA PRO A 66 -9.58 18.92 15.10
C PRO A 66 -10.54 20.11 14.86
N PRO A 67 -11.86 19.89 14.92
CA PRO A 67 -12.53 18.63 15.24
C PRO A 67 -12.52 17.64 14.06
N LEU A 68 -12.36 16.35 14.36
CA LEU A 68 -12.44 15.29 13.36
C LEU A 68 -13.89 15.17 12.87
N VAL A 69 -14.08 15.24 11.55
CA VAL A 69 -15.37 15.04 10.88
C VAL A 69 -15.35 13.66 10.24
N TYR A 70 -16.38 12.86 10.49
CA TYR A 70 -16.54 11.54 9.88
C TYR A 70 -17.48 11.60 8.68
N SER A 71 -17.22 10.78 7.68
CA SER A 71 -18.04 10.66 6.47
C SER A 71 -18.20 9.20 6.05
N ASP A 72 -19.30 8.92 5.36
CA ASP A 72 -19.60 7.60 4.82
C ASP A 72 -19.09 7.48 3.39
N TYR A 73 -18.24 6.50 3.15
CA TYR A 73 -17.74 6.10 1.85
C TYR A 73 -18.48 4.85 1.43
N ASN A 74 -19.31 4.98 0.39
CA ASN A 74 -20.12 3.88 -0.12
C ASN A 74 -19.34 3.05 -1.13
N GLY A 75 -19.68 1.77 -1.18
CA GLY A 75 -19.11 0.82 -2.12
C GLY A 75 -19.92 -0.46 -2.21
N ASN A 76 -19.31 -1.47 -2.78
CA ASN A 76 -19.83 -2.83 -2.84
C ASN A 76 -18.80 -3.81 -2.32
N TRP A 77 -19.26 -4.97 -1.88
CA TRP A 77 -18.40 -6.06 -1.45
C TRP A 77 -18.83 -7.39 -2.06
N VAL A 78 -17.85 -8.27 -2.20
CA VAL A 78 -18.04 -9.67 -2.61
C VAL A 78 -17.23 -10.55 -1.66
N LEU A 79 -17.78 -11.70 -1.28
CA LEU A 79 -17.09 -12.70 -0.48
C LEU A 79 -16.93 -13.99 -1.28
N GLU A 80 -15.67 -14.41 -1.45
CA GLU A 80 -15.30 -15.69 -2.02
C GLU A 80 -14.48 -16.48 -0.98
N ASN A 81 -15.05 -17.55 -0.44
CA ASN A 81 -14.51 -18.29 0.71
C ASN A 81 -14.31 -17.38 1.93
N THR A 82 -13.06 -16.96 2.18
CA THR A 82 -12.69 -16.04 3.27
C THR A 82 -12.22 -14.69 2.74
N LEU A 83 -12.15 -14.50 1.42
CA LEU A 83 -11.65 -13.28 0.80
C LEU A 83 -12.82 -12.32 0.55
N VAL A 84 -12.82 -11.20 1.27
CA VAL A 84 -13.72 -10.08 1.07
C VAL A 84 -13.03 -9.08 0.17
N THR A 85 -13.60 -8.83 -1.00
CA THR A 85 -13.16 -7.77 -1.92
C THR A 85 -14.09 -6.59 -1.78
N ILE A 86 -13.55 -5.41 -1.51
CA ILE A 86 -14.29 -4.15 -1.37
C ILE A 86 -13.93 -3.26 -2.56
N ALA A 87 -14.96 -2.73 -3.23
CA ALA A 87 -14.85 -1.72 -4.28
C ALA A 87 -15.61 -0.46 -3.84
N GLN A 88 -14.92 0.66 -3.69
CA GLN A 88 -15.47 1.94 -3.25
C GLN A 88 -15.50 2.98 -4.37
N GLU A 89 -16.34 3.99 -4.19
CA GLU A 89 -16.42 5.15 -5.09
C GLU A 89 -15.27 6.16 -4.87
N PHE A 90 -14.57 6.06 -3.73
CA PHE A 90 -13.47 6.96 -3.36
C PHE A 90 -12.24 6.17 -2.91
N TYR A 91 -11.06 6.80 -2.94
CA TYR A 91 -9.79 6.15 -2.62
C TYR A 91 -9.75 5.63 -1.16
N PRO A 92 -9.27 4.40 -0.91
CA PRO A 92 -8.81 3.40 -1.89
C PRO A 92 -9.97 2.79 -2.68
N ILE A 93 -9.86 2.82 -4.02
CA ILE A 93 -10.94 2.40 -4.93
C ILE A 93 -11.23 0.91 -4.80
N ASN A 94 -10.21 0.08 -4.59
CA ASN A 94 -10.36 -1.35 -4.37
C ASN A 94 -9.36 -1.84 -3.33
N TYR A 95 -9.79 -2.71 -2.42
CA TYR A 95 -8.92 -3.44 -1.50
C TYR A 95 -9.56 -4.76 -1.07
N ALA A 96 -8.76 -5.65 -0.50
CA ALA A 96 -9.24 -6.94 -0.06
C ALA A 96 -8.80 -7.28 1.38
N TRP A 97 -9.66 -8.03 2.05
CA TRP A 97 -9.45 -8.56 3.38
C TRP A 97 -9.69 -10.06 3.39
N ARG A 98 -8.79 -10.79 4.05
CA ARG A 98 -9.05 -12.17 4.42
C ARG A 98 -9.65 -12.21 5.82
N ILE A 99 -10.83 -12.80 5.94
CA ILE A 99 -11.45 -13.08 7.24
C ILE A 99 -10.59 -14.13 7.95
N VAL A 100 -10.04 -13.74 9.09
CA VAL A 100 -9.36 -14.64 10.02
C VAL A 100 -10.40 -15.35 10.89
N SER A 101 -11.36 -14.59 11.41
CA SER A 101 -12.53 -15.13 12.11
C SER A 101 -13.68 -14.13 12.12
N VAL A 102 -14.91 -14.65 12.19
CA VAL A 102 -16.12 -13.85 12.41
C VAL A 102 -16.99 -14.54 13.47
N SER A 103 -17.48 -13.79 14.44
CA SER A 103 -18.36 -14.25 15.51
C SER A 103 -19.54 -13.29 15.70
N GLU A 104 -20.39 -13.56 16.68
CA GLU A 104 -21.47 -12.63 17.06
C GLU A 104 -20.96 -11.30 17.61
N THR A 105 -19.70 -11.22 18.05
CA THR A 105 -19.15 -10.02 18.71
C THR A 105 -17.95 -9.42 18.01
N GLU A 106 -17.18 -10.21 17.24
CA GLU A 106 -15.91 -9.77 16.66
C GLU A 106 -15.75 -10.18 15.20
N LEU A 107 -15.12 -9.30 14.42
CA LEU A 107 -14.63 -9.56 13.08
C LEU A 107 -13.14 -9.31 13.08
N ILE A 108 -12.36 -10.33 12.74
CA ILE A 108 -10.92 -10.24 12.61
C ILE A 108 -10.57 -10.43 11.14
N VAL A 109 -9.91 -9.44 10.56
CA VAL A 109 -9.48 -9.46 9.16
C VAL A 109 -8.00 -9.17 9.04
N LYS A 110 -7.41 -9.70 7.97
CA LYS A 110 -6.04 -9.40 7.55
C LYS A 110 -6.08 -8.77 6.16
N ARG A 111 -5.28 -7.72 5.93
CA ARG A 111 -5.10 -7.15 4.58
C ARG A 111 -4.59 -8.23 3.63
N GLU A 112 -5.33 -8.46 2.55
CA GLU A 112 -4.88 -9.28 1.45
C GLU A 112 -4.34 -8.35 0.37
N LEU A 113 -3.06 -8.54 0.03
CA LEU A 113 -2.45 -7.83 -1.09
C LEU A 113 -2.89 -8.49 -2.38
N THR A 114 -3.23 -7.66 -3.36
CA THR A 114 -3.38 -8.10 -4.74
C THR A 114 -2.06 -8.68 -5.27
N GLU A 115 -2.14 -9.54 -6.29
CA GLU A 115 -0.92 -10.06 -6.93
C GLU A 115 -0.05 -8.94 -7.50
N GLN A 116 -0.66 -7.83 -7.95
CA GLN A 116 0.06 -6.64 -8.40
C GLN A 116 0.82 -5.97 -7.26
N GLU A 117 0.18 -5.76 -6.11
CA GLU A 117 0.87 -5.19 -4.94
C GLU A 117 2.01 -6.08 -4.47
N LYS A 118 1.85 -7.41 -4.48
CA LYS A 118 2.92 -8.37 -4.14
C LYS A 118 4.10 -8.26 -5.10
N ASP A 119 3.84 -8.17 -6.40
CA ASP A 119 4.90 -8.00 -7.39
C ASP A 119 5.58 -6.62 -7.27
N HIS A 120 4.81 -5.57 -7.00
CA HIS A 120 5.34 -4.23 -6.75
C HIS A 120 6.20 -4.18 -5.48
N GLN A 121 5.84 -4.92 -4.42
CA GLN A 121 6.67 -5.05 -3.23
C GLN A 121 8.03 -5.68 -3.55
N LYS A 122 8.05 -6.80 -4.28
CA LYS A 122 9.31 -7.43 -4.73
C LYS A 122 10.16 -6.47 -5.56
N LEU A 123 9.52 -5.66 -6.41
CA LEU A 123 10.22 -4.64 -7.18
C LEU A 123 10.85 -3.57 -6.28
N MET A 124 10.13 -3.12 -5.24
CA MET A 124 10.64 -2.17 -4.25
C MET A 124 11.76 -2.75 -3.38
N ASP A 125 11.71 -4.05 -3.07
CA ASP A 125 12.80 -4.73 -2.36
C ASP A 125 14.10 -4.69 -3.18
N LEU A 126 14.03 -4.99 -4.48
CA LEU A 126 15.17 -4.88 -5.39
C LEU A 126 15.69 -3.44 -5.50
N TYR A 127 14.79 -2.46 -5.59
CA TYR A 127 15.17 -1.04 -5.58
C TYR A 127 15.87 -0.64 -4.27
N ASN A 128 15.37 -1.13 -3.14
CA ASN A 128 15.95 -0.80 -1.85
C ASN A 128 17.37 -1.38 -1.69
N GLU A 129 17.63 -2.58 -2.23
CA GLU A 129 18.98 -3.14 -2.28
C GLU A 129 19.96 -2.26 -3.05
N ILE A 130 19.58 -1.77 -4.24
CA ILE A 130 20.44 -0.85 -5.01
C ILE A 130 20.60 0.49 -4.29
N TYR A 131 19.53 1.00 -3.66
CA TYR A 131 19.57 2.27 -2.95
C TYR A 131 20.53 2.22 -1.76
N ILE A 132 20.43 1.19 -0.91
CA ILE A 132 21.31 1.00 0.25
C ILE A 132 22.78 0.94 -0.17
N LEU A 133 23.11 0.21 -1.24
CA LEU A 133 24.48 0.15 -1.77
C LEU A 133 24.94 1.51 -2.32
N SER A 134 24.05 2.24 -2.99
CA SER A 134 24.35 3.56 -3.56
C SER A 134 24.72 4.61 -2.52
N ILE A 135 24.18 4.49 -1.30
CA ILE A 135 24.43 5.42 -0.18
C ILE A 135 25.37 4.82 0.88
N GLY A 136 25.93 3.63 0.65
CA GLY A 136 26.74 2.91 1.62
C GLY A 136 28.07 3.60 1.96
N GLU A 137 28.55 4.45 1.06
CA GLU A 137 29.80 5.21 1.21
C GLU A 137 29.53 6.71 1.36
N SER A 138 30.38 7.39 2.14
CA SER A 138 30.31 8.86 2.25
C SER A 138 31.00 9.56 1.08
N CYS A 139 30.31 10.48 0.42
CA CYS A 139 30.86 11.24 -0.70
C CYS A 139 31.79 12.36 -0.21
N THR A 140 33.09 12.13 -0.28
CA THR A 140 34.13 13.13 0.05
C THR A 140 34.97 13.56 -1.16
N ASN A 141 35.11 12.68 -2.17
CA ASN A 141 35.77 12.97 -3.43
C ASN A 141 34.89 12.50 -4.59
N ALA A 142 34.46 13.43 -5.45
CA ALA A 142 33.59 13.14 -6.58
C ALA A 142 34.23 12.21 -7.64
N ASP A 143 35.55 12.17 -7.75
CA ASP A 143 36.26 11.27 -8.68
C ASP A 143 36.09 9.78 -8.32
N ASN A 144 35.69 9.50 -7.07
CA ASN A 144 35.37 8.15 -6.61
C ASN A 144 33.92 7.75 -6.91
N TRP A 145 33.15 8.59 -7.59
CA TRP A 145 31.72 8.36 -7.83
C TRP A 145 31.40 8.31 -9.31
N LEU A 146 30.61 7.30 -9.66
CA LEU A 146 30.07 7.06 -10.98
C LEU A 146 28.55 7.18 -10.91
N PHE A 147 27.88 7.07 -12.05
CA PHE A 147 26.43 6.95 -12.10
C PHE A 147 26.01 5.97 -13.19
N THR A 148 24.84 5.36 -13.00
CA THR A 148 24.22 4.47 -13.99
C THR A 148 22.74 4.76 -14.11
N ALA A 149 22.14 4.40 -15.24
CA ALA A 149 20.70 4.44 -15.42
C ALA A 149 20.05 3.30 -14.61
N TYR A 150 18.87 3.54 -14.04
CA TYR A 150 18.08 2.51 -13.34
C TYR A 150 16.61 2.60 -13.72
N GLY A 151 15.93 1.47 -13.57
CA GLY A 151 14.55 1.23 -13.95
C GLY A 151 14.31 1.08 -15.44
N ALA A 152 13.08 0.72 -15.76
CA ALA A 152 12.50 0.64 -17.09
C ALA A 152 11.09 1.27 -17.04
N LYS A 153 10.91 2.41 -17.70
CA LYS A 153 9.59 3.00 -17.90
C LYS A 153 8.79 2.16 -18.89
N ALA A 154 7.47 2.08 -18.72
CA ALA A 154 6.61 1.30 -19.62
C ALA A 154 6.64 1.78 -21.08
N CYS A 155 6.84 3.08 -21.30
CA CYS A 155 7.02 3.68 -22.63
C CYS A 155 8.45 3.51 -23.22
N GLY A 156 9.38 2.93 -22.46
CA GLY A 156 10.80 2.84 -22.78
C GLY A 156 11.67 3.90 -22.10
N GLY A 157 12.96 3.56 -21.95
CA GLY A 157 13.96 4.37 -21.23
C GLY A 157 13.99 4.12 -19.72
N PRO A 158 15.01 4.62 -19.01
CA PRO A 158 15.13 4.41 -17.57
C PRO A 158 14.18 5.31 -16.77
N GLN A 159 13.93 4.93 -15.51
CA GLN A 159 13.23 5.80 -14.54
C GLN A 159 14.10 7.00 -14.18
N GLY A 160 15.42 6.80 -14.09
CA GLY A 160 16.36 7.86 -13.78
C GLY A 160 17.80 7.36 -13.74
N TYR A 161 18.62 8.07 -12.97
CA TYR A 161 20.02 7.75 -12.76
C TYR A 161 20.33 7.70 -11.27
N ILE A 162 21.22 6.79 -10.88
CA ILE A 162 21.67 6.59 -9.51
C ILE A 162 23.20 6.72 -9.46
N ALA A 163 23.70 7.51 -8.52
CA ALA A 163 25.14 7.63 -8.28
C ALA A 163 25.62 6.48 -7.39
N TYR A 164 26.83 5.98 -7.60
CA TYR A 164 27.42 4.92 -6.78
C TYR A 164 28.93 5.11 -6.66
N SER A 165 29.49 4.67 -5.53
CA SER A 165 30.93 4.76 -5.27
C SER A 165 31.68 3.67 -6.04
N ASN A 166 32.85 3.98 -6.60
CA ASN A 166 33.74 2.99 -7.20
C ASN A 166 34.54 2.18 -6.15
N GLN A 167 34.30 2.43 -4.86
CA GLN A 167 34.92 1.72 -3.73
C GLN A 167 34.07 0.54 -3.22
N ILE A 168 32.84 0.38 -3.71
CA ILE A 168 32.02 -0.82 -3.45
C ILE A 168 32.33 -1.92 -4.47
N ASP A 169 31.74 -3.10 -4.30
CA ASP A 169 31.70 -4.12 -5.35
C ASP A 169 30.80 -3.63 -6.51
N THR A 170 31.43 -2.96 -7.48
CA THR A 170 30.72 -2.33 -8.59
C THR A 170 30.05 -3.34 -9.50
N ASP A 171 30.65 -4.52 -9.69
CA ASP A 171 30.09 -5.55 -10.56
C ASP A 171 28.81 -6.13 -9.93
N ALA A 172 28.85 -6.44 -8.63
CA ALA A 172 27.66 -6.87 -7.90
C ALA A 172 26.56 -5.80 -7.86
N PHE A 173 26.94 -4.52 -7.68
CA PHE A 173 26.00 -3.40 -7.74
C PHE A 173 25.32 -3.28 -9.10
N LEU A 174 26.09 -3.31 -10.20
CA LEU A 174 25.56 -3.17 -11.55
C LEU A 174 24.67 -4.36 -11.95
N GLN A 175 25.00 -5.57 -11.51
CA GLN A 175 24.13 -6.75 -11.68
C GLN A 175 22.78 -6.58 -10.99
N LYS A 176 22.74 -5.98 -9.78
CA LYS A 176 21.48 -5.69 -9.09
C LYS A 176 20.66 -4.62 -9.80
N VAL A 177 21.30 -3.60 -10.36
CA VAL A 177 20.63 -2.59 -11.19
C VAL A 177 20.02 -3.23 -12.43
N GLU A 178 20.75 -4.10 -13.13
CA GLU A 178 20.22 -4.83 -14.29
C GLU A 178 19.03 -5.72 -13.92
N ALA A 179 19.13 -6.49 -12.83
CA ALA A 179 18.04 -7.32 -12.34
C ALA A 179 16.79 -6.50 -11.99
N TYR A 180 16.96 -5.33 -11.37
CA TYR A 180 15.85 -4.40 -11.10
C TYR A 180 15.21 -3.89 -12.40
N ASN A 181 16.02 -3.50 -13.40
CA ASN A 181 15.52 -3.00 -14.69
C ASN A 181 14.69 -4.05 -15.43
N GLU A 182 15.17 -5.30 -15.45
CA GLU A 182 14.45 -6.43 -16.05
C GLU A 182 13.15 -6.73 -15.31
N ALA A 183 13.18 -6.74 -13.98
CA ALA A 183 12.01 -6.96 -13.14
C ALA A 183 10.95 -5.86 -13.32
N GLU A 184 11.36 -4.59 -13.39
CA GLU A 184 10.43 -3.48 -13.64
C GLU A 184 9.80 -3.57 -15.02
N ASN A 185 10.59 -3.91 -16.05
CA ASN A 185 10.06 -4.10 -17.40
C ASN A 185 9.04 -5.24 -17.45
N ALA A 186 9.34 -6.37 -16.80
CA ALA A 186 8.41 -7.50 -16.69
C ALA A 186 7.13 -7.12 -15.92
N TYR A 187 7.26 -6.35 -14.83
CA TYR A 187 6.13 -5.82 -14.07
C TYR A 187 5.23 -4.93 -14.95
N ASN A 188 5.82 -4.00 -15.71
CA ASN A 188 5.08 -3.10 -16.60
C ASN A 188 4.28 -3.85 -17.65
N ILE A 189 4.87 -4.88 -18.27
CA ILE A 189 4.22 -5.73 -19.27
C ILE A 189 3.10 -6.56 -18.63
N LYS A 190 3.35 -7.16 -17.45
CA LYS A 190 2.38 -8.02 -16.77
C LYS A 190 1.11 -7.28 -16.36
N TRP A 191 1.25 -6.01 -15.95
CA TRP A 191 0.18 -5.21 -15.35
C TRP A 191 -0.32 -4.08 -16.26
N ASP A 192 0.02 -4.12 -17.55
CA ASP A 192 -0.35 -3.10 -18.55
C ASP A 192 -0.12 -1.66 -18.06
N ILE A 193 1.01 -1.43 -17.39
CA ILE A 193 1.36 -0.14 -16.82
C ILE A 193 1.56 0.87 -17.95
N VAL A 194 0.99 2.07 -17.81
CA VAL A 194 1.17 3.17 -18.74
C VAL A 194 2.00 4.27 -18.07
N SER A 195 2.99 4.81 -18.78
CA SER A 195 3.85 5.90 -18.31
C SER A 195 4.01 6.99 -19.37
N THR A 196 4.51 8.17 -18.97
CA THR A 196 4.85 9.23 -19.93
C THR A 196 6.09 8.87 -20.75
N CYS A 197 6.11 9.22 -22.04
CA CYS A 197 7.23 8.96 -22.96
C CYS A 197 8.45 9.90 -22.78
N ASP A 198 8.53 10.63 -21.66
CA ASP A 198 9.64 11.54 -21.39
C ASP A 198 10.89 10.76 -20.98
N VAL A 199 12.02 11.10 -21.60
CA VAL A 199 13.32 10.50 -21.27
C VAL A 199 14.02 11.37 -20.22
N PRO A 200 14.45 10.82 -19.08
CA PRO A 200 15.20 11.59 -18.11
C PRO A 200 16.51 12.09 -18.73
N LYS A 201 16.79 13.38 -18.56
CA LYS A 201 18.05 14.00 -19.03
C LYS A 201 19.22 13.25 -18.39
N GLN A 202 20.23 12.86 -19.18
CA GLN A 202 21.41 12.20 -18.65
C GLN A 202 22.27 13.15 -17.81
N PRO A 203 22.78 12.73 -16.63
CA PRO A 203 23.76 13.48 -15.86
C PRO A 203 25.08 13.65 -16.63
N LYS A 204 25.79 14.74 -16.34
CA LYS A 204 27.15 15.02 -16.82
C LYS A 204 28.24 14.55 -15.85
N GLY A 205 27.88 14.25 -14.59
CA GLY A 205 28.82 13.85 -13.56
C GLY A 205 28.18 13.80 -12.18
N VAL A 206 29.01 13.55 -11.16
CA VAL A 206 28.65 13.54 -9.74
C VAL A 206 29.41 14.65 -9.02
N THR A 207 28.81 15.24 -7.99
CA THR A 207 29.49 16.11 -7.01
C THR A 207 29.13 15.68 -5.60
N CYS A 208 30.01 15.95 -4.63
CA CYS A 208 29.72 15.67 -3.23
C CYS A 208 29.17 16.91 -2.54
N GLN A 209 27.97 16.80 -1.94
CA GLN A 209 27.38 17.85 -1.11
C GLN A 209 27.04 17.27 0.26
N ASN A 210 27.67 17.81 1.32
CA ASN A 210 27.45 17.37 2.70
C ASN A 210 27.60 15.85 2.92
N GLY A 211 28.57 15.21 2.25
CA GLY A 211 28.78 13.77 2.34
C GLY A 211 27.86 12.92 1.45
N VAL A 212 26.99 13.55 0.64
CA VAL A 212 26.02 12.87 -0.23
C VAL A 212 26.39 13.09 -1.70
N PRO A 213 26.37 12.03 -2.54
CA PRO A 213 26.58 12.16 -3.98
C PRO A 213 25.36 12.81 -4.66
N MET A 214 25.61 13.86 -5.44
CA MET A 214 24.59 14.60 -6.19
C MET A 214 24.89 14.56 -7.68
N LEU A 215 23.90 14.20 -8.49
CA LEU A 215 24.01 14.20 -9.96
C LEU A 215 23.98 15.63 -10.52
N ILE A 216 24.89 15.92 -11.45
CA ILE A 216 24.96 17.20 -12.17
C ILE A 216 24.33 17.02 -13.55
N TYR A 217 23.47 17.94 -13.99
CA TYR A 217 22.80 17.90 -15.30
C TYR A 217 23.14 19.11 -16.18
#